data_AF-Q10GV5-F1
#
_entry.id   AF-Q10GV5-F1
#
_cell.length_a   1.000
_cell.length_b   1.000
_cell.length_c   1.000
_cell.angle_alpha   90.00
_cell.angle_beta   90.00
_cell.angle_gamma   90.00
#
_symmetry.space_group_name_H-M   'P 1'
#
loop_
_entity.id
_entity.type
_entity.pdbx_description
1 polymer ?
#
loop_
_entity_poly.entity_id
_entity_poly.type
_entity_poly.pdbx_seq_one_letter_code
_entity_poly.pdbx_strand_id
1 'polypeptide(L)'
;MASASSSSLSTRRNRLVVPLIVCPSCNVKTIVRCTAKTDANRGRIFYTCPDHEKDGTGCNFWYWEEGYINYLKRNGFIAGEDGTYGKTAQHLDLNQDAFGRQDEIEKKLIAIVPIVREILLAVKCMLVVGLFGVLILVCVLVVVLMK
;
A
#
# COMPACT_ATOMS: atom_id res chain seq x y z
N MET A 1 -36.82 39.02 -20.61
CA MET A 1 -36.69 37.56 -20.42
C MET A 1 -35.88 37.03 -21.59
N ALA A 2 -34.62 36.68 -21.39
CA ALA A 2 -33.73 36.21 -22.46
C ALA A 2 -33.43 34.73 -22.24
N SER A 3 -33.62 33.98 -23.33
CA SER A 3 -33.60 32.53 -23.42
C SER A 3 -32.23 31.89 -23.18
N ALA A 4 -32.30 30.62 -22.79
CA ALA A 4 -31.21 29.73 -22.44
C ALA A 4 -30.09 29.64 -23.50
N SER A 5 -28.85 29.61 -23.02
CA SER A 5 -27.72 29.01 -23.74
C SER A 5 -27.26 27.79 -22.93
N SER A 6 -27.95 26.67 -23.10
CA SER A 6 -27.48 25.36 -22.70
C SER A 6 -26.35 24.96 -23.65
N SER A 7 -25.12 25.32 -23.28
CA SER A 7 -23.92 24.86 -23.96
C SER A 7 -23.83 23.34 -23.84
N SER A 8 -24.28 22.67 -24.90
CA SER A 8 -24.15 21.24 -25.08
C SER A 8 -22.66 20.96 -25.32
N LEU A 9 -21.91 20.69 -24.25
CA LEU A 9 -20.54 20.15 -24.28
C LEU A 9 -20.52 18.68 -24.79
N SER A 10 -21.37 18.35 -25.76
CA SER A 10 -21.51 17.02 -26.35
C SER A 10 -20.61 16.81 -27.57
N THR A 11 -19.77 17.77 -27.93
CA THR A 11 -18.97 17.69 -29.17
C THR A 11 -17.56 17.19 -28.87
N ARG A 12 -17.33 15.91 -29.20
CA ARG A 12 -16.03 15.23 -29.34
C ARG A 12 -15.33 14.83 -28.03
N ARG A 13 -15.96 13.94 -27.25
CA ARG A 13 -15.14 12.92 -26.56
C ARG A 13 -14.59 12.01 -27.64
N ASN A 14 -13.34 12.26 -28.03
CA ASN A 14 -12.50 11.24 -28.61
C ASN A 14 -12.75 9.98 -27.76
N ARG A 15 -13.31 8.92 -28.35
CA ARG A 15 -13.73 7.72 -27.62
C ARG A 15 -12.44 7.06 -27.12
N LEU A 16 -11.91 7.55 -26.01
CA LEU A 16 -10.79 6.94 -25.31
C LEU A 16 -11.21 5.49 -25.12
N VAL A 17 -10.54 4.59 -25.83
CA VAL A 17 -10.72 3.16 -25.65
C VAL A 17 -10.15 2.89 -24.27
N VAL A 18 -11.02 2.86 -23.26
CA VAL A 18 -10.62 2.64 -21.88
C VAL A 18 -10.11 1.20 -21.79
N PRO A 19 -8.82 0.97 -21.45
CA PRO A 19 -8.26 -0.36 -21.45
C PRO A 19 -8.89 -1.25 -20.38
N LEU A 20 -9.04 -2.53 -20.68
CA LEU A 20 -9.48 -3.56 -19.75
C LEU A 20 -8.26 -4.32 -19.24
N ILE A 21 -7.78 -3.95 -18.06
CA ILE A 21 -6.58 -4.55 -17.46
C ILE A 21 -6.89 -5.89 -16.79
N VAL A 22 -5.85 -6.66 -16.48
CA VAL A 22 -5.98 -7.77 -15.52
C VAL A 22 -6.40 -7.19 -14.17
N CYS A 23 -7.36 -7.84 -13.51
CA CYS A 23 -7.88 -7.42 -12.23
C CYS A 23 -6.75 -7.39 -11.20
N PRO A 24 -6.42 -6.23 -10.63
CA PRO A 24 -5.32 -6.10 -9.66
C PRO A 24 -5.65 -6.75 -8.31
N SER A 25 -6.94 -6.98 -8.02
CA SER A 25 -7.37 -7.59 -6.76
C SER A 25 -7.24 -9.10 -6.76
N CYS A 26 -7.56 -9.78 -7.87
CA CYS A 26 -7.41 -11.24 -7.95
C CYS A 26 -6.21 -11.71 -8.79
N ASN A 27 -5.65 -10.84 -9.65
CA ASN A 27 -4.55 -11.12 -10.58
C ASN A 27 -4.78 -12.28 -11.57
N VAL A 28 -6.03 -12.74 -11.73
CA VAL A 28 -6.38 -13.87 -12.60
C VAL A 28 -7.27 -13.45 -13.79
N LYS A 29 -8.28 -12.62 -13.55
CA LYS A 29 -9.32 -12.31 -14.54
C LYS A 29 -9.13 -10.91 -15.14
N THR A 30 -9.50 -10.71 -16.39
CA THR A 30 -9.56 -9.37 -17.00
C THR A 30 -10.83 -8.63 -16.56
N ILE A 31 -10.69 -7.35 -16.22
CA ILE A 31 -11.81 -6.47 -15.86
C ILE A 31 -12.81 -6.36 -17.02
N VAL A 32 -14.10 -6.35 -16.71
CA VAL A 32 -15.18 -6.20 -17.70
C VAL A 32 -15.87 -4.86 -17.58
N ARG A 33 -16.28 -4.30 -18.72
CA ARG A 33 -17.11 -3.10 -18.81
C ARG A 33 -18.59 -3.50 -18.85
N CYS A 34 -19.38 -2.96 -17.94
CA CYS A 34 -20.79 -3.28 -17.78
C CYS A 34 -21.65 -2.00 -17.81
N THR A 35 -22.91 -2.16 -18.20
CA THR A 35 -23.93 -1.09 -18.12
C THR A 35 -24.89 -1.43 -17.00
N ALA A 36 -25.05 -0.51 -16.04
CA ALA A 36 -25.96 -0.67 -14.92
C ALA A 36 -27.42 -0.73 -15.39
N LYS A 37 -28.16 -1.70 -14.82
CA LYS A 37 -29.56 -1.98 -15.14
C LYS A 37 -30.52 -1.60 -14.01
N THR A 38 -30.01 -1.29 -12.82
CA THR A 38 -30.80 -0.82 -11.67
C THR A 38 -31.44 0.51 -11.99
N ASP A 39 -32.68 0.74 -11.56
CA ASP A 39 -33.45 1.92 -11.95
C ASP A 39 -32.75 3.25 -11.63
N ALA A 40 -32.17 3.39 -10.44
CA ALA A 40 -31.45 4.60 -10.03
C ALA A 40 -30.17 4.89 -10.84
N ASN A 41 -29.59 3.88 -11.49
CA ASN A 41 -28.29 3.99 -12.19
C ASN A 41 -28.38 3.55 -13.66
N ARG A 42 -29.58 3.44 -14.21
CA ARG A 42 -29.81 2.81 -15.51
C ARG A 42 -28.98 3.51 -16.59
N GLY A 43 -28.19 2.74 -17.33
CA GLY A 43 -27.32 3.26 -18.40
C GLY A 43 -25.94 3.75 -17.94
N ARG A 44 -25.67 3.87 -16.63
CA ARG A 44 -24.34 4.22 -16.12
C ARG A 44 -23.35 3.08 -16.37
N ILE A 45 -22.11 3.42 -16.73
CA ILE A 45 -21.06 2.44 -17.01
C ILE A 45 -20.22 2.18 -15.77
N PHE A 46 -19.93 0.91 -15.51
CA PHE A 46 -19.03 0.49 -14.45
C PHE A 46 -18.09 -0.60 -14.94
N TYR A 47 -16.97 -0.75 -14.24
CA TYR A 47 -15.93 -1.72 -14.51
C TYR A 47 -15.76 -2.60 -13.28
N THR A 48 -15.73 -3.92 -13.47
CA THR A 48 -15.69 -4.87 -12.35
C THR A 48 -14.96 -6.15 -12.69
N CYS A 49 -14.52 -6.89 -11.67
CA CYS A 49 -14.06 -8.27 -11.85
C CYS A 49 -15.22 -9.17 -12.30
N PRO A 50 -15.02 -10.12 -13.23
CA PRO A 50 -16.04 -11.12 -13.56
C PRO A 50 -16.55 -11.92 -12.36
N ASP A 51 -15.68 -12.16 -11.37
CA ASP A 51 -16.00 -12.92 -10.17
C ASP A 51 -16.55 -12.00 -9.05
N HIS A 52 -17.04 -10.81 -9.38
CA HIS A 52 -17.67 -9.91 -8.41
C HIS A 52 -19.10 -10.36 -8.10
N GLU A 53 -19.36 -10.66 -6.83
CA GLU A 53 -20.69 -11.00 -6.33
C GLU A 53 -21.26 -9.85 -5.50
N LYS A 54 -22.58 -9.62 -5.60
CA LYS A 54 -23.25 -8.46 -5.00
C LYS A 54 -23.27 -8.48 -3.47
N ASP A 55 -23.19 -9.67 -2.90
CA ASP A 55 -23.11 -9.97 -1.47
C ASP A 55 -21.67 -9.91 -0.93
N GLY A 56 -20.68 -9.64 -1.78
CA GLY A 56 -19.29 -9.36 -1.37
C GLY A 56 -18.42 -10.61 -1.12
N THR A 57 -18.97 -11.81 -1.35
CA THR A 57 -18.29 -13.11 -1.33
C THR A 57 -17.27 -13.28 -2.46
N GLY A 58 -17.43 -12.52 -3.55
CA GLY A 58 -16.54 -12.52 -4.70
C GLY A 58 -15.40 -11.49 -4.66
N CYS A 59 -14.74 -11.30 -5.80
CA CYS A 59 -13.72 -10.26 -5.94
C CYS A 59 -14.35 -8.86 -5.84
N ASN A 60 -13.81 -8.01 -4.98
CA ASN A 60 -14.39 -6.69 -4.68
C ASN A 60 -13.95 -5.57 -5.63
N PHE A 61 -13.26 -5.88 -6.74
CA PHE A 61 -12.89 -4.85 -7.71
C PHE A 61 -14.13 -4.34 -8.44
N TRP A 62 -14.50 -3.09 -8.17
CA TRP A 62 -15.64 -2.43 -8.77
C TRP A 62 -15.46 -0.91 -8.76
N TYR A 63 -15.69 -0.26 -9.90
CA TYR A 63 -15.65 1.21 -10.03
C TYR A 63 -16.68 1.69 -11.06
N TRP A 64 -17.28 2.85 -10.81
CA TRP A 64 -17.91 3.63 -11.89
C TRP A 64 -16.86 4.07 -12.91
N GLU A 65 -17.29 4.37 -14.15
CA GLU A 65 -16.40 4.71 -15.26
C GLU A 65 -15.38 5.81 -14.93
N GLU A 66 -15.79 6.90 -14.27
CA GLU A 66 -14.89 7.97 -13.85
C GLU A 66 -13.85 7.49 -12.83
N GLY A 67 -14.30 6.65 -11.89
CA GLY A 67 -13.43 6.04 -10.88
C GLY A 67 -12.40 5.09 -11.51
N TYR A 68 -12.80 4.31 -12.51
CA TYR A 68 -11.92 3.40 -13.22
C TYR A 68 -10.91 4.16 -14.08
N ILE A 69 -11.32 5.20 -14.82
CA ILE A 69 -10.40 6.06 -15.57
C ILE A 69 -9.38 6.72 -14.63
N ASN A 70 -9.81 7.23 -13.48
CA ASN A 70 -8.92 7.80 -12.48
C ASN A 70 -7.99 6.75 -11.86
N TYR A 71 -8.46 5.51 -11.70
CA TYR A 71 -7.61 4.39 -11.30
C TYR A 71 -6.53 4.14 -12.37
N LEU A 72 -6.92 4.05 -13.64
CA LEU A 72 -5.99 3.80 -14.75
C LEU A 72 -4.93 4.90 -14.87
N LYS A 73 -5.32 6.17 -14.77
CA LYS A 73 -4.39 7.32 -14.78
C LYS A 73 -3.39 7.24 -13.63
N ARG A 74 -3.87 7.03 -12.40
CA ARG A 74 -3.02 6.96 -11.19
C ARG A 74 -2.03 5.80 -11.22
N ASN A 75 -2.37 4.72 -11.90
CA ASN A 75 -1.52 3.52 -12.00
C ASN A 75 -0.76 3.45 -13.34
N GLY A 76 -0.76 4.52 -14.15
CA GLY A 76 0.03 4.59 -15.38
C GLY A 76 -0.47 3.73 -16.54
N PHE A 77 -1.71 3.25 -16.51
CA PHE A 77 -2.29 2.43 -17.59
C PHE A 77 -2.77 3.25 -18.80
N ILE A 78 -3.01 4.55 -18.62
CA ILE A 78 -3.36 5.49 -19.69
C ILE A 78 -2.70 6.86 -19.46
N ALA A 79 -2.35 7.55 -20.54
CA ALA A 79 -1.88 8.94 -20.49
C ALA A 79 -3.05 9.89 -20.15
N GLY A 80 -2.79 10.91 -19.32
CA GLY A 80 -3.74 12.01 -19.09
C GLY A 80 -3.91 12.84 -20.37
N GLU A 81 -5.16 13.19 -20.72
CA GLU A 81 -5.49 14.03 -21.90
C GLU A 81 -5.03 15.48 -21.75
N ASP A 82 -4.68 15.90 -20.54
CA ASP A 82 -4.16 17.20 -20.24
C ASP A 82 -2.63 17.10 -20.11
N GLY A 83 -1.91 17.42 -21.18
CA GLY A 83 -0.45 17.60 -21.17
C GLY A 83 0.05 18.65 -20.17
N THR A 84 -0.83 19.26 -19.37
CA THR A 84 -0.49 19.81 -18.07
C THR A 84 -0.24 18.68 -17.08
N TYR A 85 1.03 18.29 -17.00
CA TYR A 85 1.62 17.89 -15.74
C TYR A 85 1.14 18.87 -14.65
N GLY A 86 0.13 18.45 -13.89
CA GLY A 86 -0.12 19.01 -12.58
C GLY A 86 1.20 18.89 -11.83
N LYS A 87 1.65 20.00 -11.25
CA LYS A 87 2.83 20.11 -10.39
C LYS A 87 2.74 19.13 -9.22
N THR A 88 3.06 17.87 -9.52
CA THR A 88 3.53 16.81 -8.65
C THR A 88 4.37 15.88 -9.55
N ALA A 89 5.18 16.49 -10.42
CA ALA A 89 6.42 15.89 -10.94
C ALA A 89 7.51 15.87 -9.83
N GLN A 90 7.07 15.54 -8.62
CA GLN A 90 7.88 15.08 -7.52
C GLN A 90 7.16 13.81 -7.06
N HIS A 91 7.67 12.66 -7.48
CA HIS A 91 7.74 11.49 -6.60
C HIS A 91 6.41 11.05 -5.94
N LEU A 92 5.63 10.23 -6.63
CA LEU A 92 4.65 9.29 -6.04
C LEU A 92 4.55 8.12 -7.03
N ASP A 93 5.46 7.15 -7.13
CA ASP A 93 6.09 6.29 -6.12
C ASP A 93 5.17 5.45 -5.23
N LEU A 94 3.84 5.57 -5.27
CA LEU A 94 2.91 4.85 -4.35
C LEU A 94 2.90 3.31 -4.40
N ASN A 95 3.73 2.67 -5.23
CA ASN A 95 3.98 1.22 -5.16
C ASN A 95 5.47 0.84 -5.13
N GLN A 96 6.38 1.78 -5.43
CA GLN A 96 7.82 1.57 -5.26
C GLN A 96 8.24 1.90 -3.82
N ASP A 97 7.60 2.87 -3.18
CA ASP A 97 7.84 3.28 -1.80
C ASP A 97 7.11 2.41 -0.76
N ALA A 98 6.16 1.55 -1.14
CA ALA A 98 5.56 0.54 -0.26
C ALA A 98 6.34 -0.79 -0.32
N PHE A 99 6.64 -1.28 -1.53
CA PHE A 99 7.47 -2.48 -1.73
C PHE A 99 8.93 -2.22 -1.33
N GLY A 100 9.48 -1.06 -1.70
CA GLY A 100 10.83 -0.63 -1.31
C GLY A 100 10.96 -0.32 0.17
N ARG A 101 9.91 0.18 0.84
CA ARG A 101 9.92 0.36 2.30
C ARG A 101 9.78 -0.96 3.04
N GLN A 102 9.07 -1.94 2.48
CA GLN A 102 9.04 -3.29 3.05
C GLN A 102 10.41 -3.97 2.92
N ASP A 103 11.05 -3.89 1.76
CA ASP A 103 12.42 -4.40 1.52
C ASP A 103 13.48 -3.63 2.34
N GLU A 104 13.32 -2.32 2.53
CA GLU A 104 14.20 -1.52 3.39
C GLU A 104 13.99 -1.84 4.87
N ILE A 105 12.75 -2.02 5.34
CA ILE A 105 12.44 -2.47 6.70
C ILE A 105 13.05 -3.86 6.96
N GLU A 106 12.93 -4.80 6.02
CA GLU A 106 13.54 -6.14 6.14
C GLU A 106 15.07 -6.06 6.19
N LYS A 107 15.69 -5.25 5.33
CA LYS A 107 17.15 -5.03 5.36
C LYS A 107 17.61 -4.39 6.67
N LYS A 108 16.89 -3.40 7.19
CA LYS A 108 17.19 -2.78 8.50
C LYS A 108 17.01 -3.78 9.64
N LEU A 109 15.97 -4.61 9.59
CA LEU A 109 15.72 -5.64 10.60
C LEU A 109 16.85 -6.69 10.61
N ILE A 110 17.28 -7.17 9.43
CA ILE A 110 18.39 -8.12 9.30
C ILE A 110 19.70 -7.52 9.84
N ALA A 111 19.96 -6.24 9.58
CA ALA A 111 21.15 -5.54 10.09
C ALA A 111 21.14 -5.35 11.62
N ILE A 112 19.96 -5.29 12.26
CA ILE A 112 19.82 -5.12 13.71
C ILE A 112 20.07 -6.44 14.46
N VAL A 113 19.77 -7.60 13.87
CA VAL A 113 19.96 -8.93 14.49
C VAL A 113 21.36 -9.15 15.09
N PRO A 114 22.47 -8.92 14.36
CA PRO A 114 23.81 -9.13 14.95
C PRO A 114 24.08 -8.16 16.10
N ILE A 115 23.63 -6.91 16.00
CA ILE A 115 23.82 -5.88 17.04
C ILE A 115 23.09 -6.30 18.33
N VAL A 116 21.85 -6.77 18.22
CA VAL A 116 21.08 -7.26 19.38
C VAL A 116 21.73 -8.48 20.01
N ARG A 117 22.29 -9.40 19.21
CA ARG A 117 23.02 -10.56 19.75
C ARG A 117 24.27 -10.16 20.53
N GLU A 118 25.09 -9.25 19.99
CA GLU A 118 26.29 -8.76 20.68
C GLU A 118 25.94 -8.05 21.99
N ILE A 119 24.92 -7.19 21.98
CA ILE A 119 24.42 -6.52 23.20
C ILE A 119 23.93 -7.54 24.22
N LEU A 120 23.16 -8.54 23.80
CA LEU A 120 22.64 -9.57 24.71
C LEU A 120 23.77 -10.41 25.33
N LEU A 121 24.81 -10.72 24.55
CA LEU A 121 26.02 -11.40 25.04
C LEU A 121 26.77 -10.52 26.05
N ALA A 122 26.99 -9.25 25.73
CA ALA A 122 27.66 -8.32 26.64
C ALA A 122 26.91 -8.17 27.96
N VAL A 123 25.58 -8.03 27.93
CA VAL A 123 24.75 -7.95 29.14
C VAL A 123 24.84 -9.24 29.97
N LYS A 124 24.79 -10.42 29.34
CA LYS A 124 24.97 -11.70 30.05
C LYS A 124 26.36 -11.78 30.69
N CYS A 125 27.41 -11.40 29.99
CA CYS A 125 28.77 -11.38 30.56
C CYS A 125 28.86 -10.44 31.77
N MET A 126 28.29 -9.24 31.69
CA MET A 126 28.28 -8.27 32.79
C MET A 126 27.55 -8.80 34.02
N LEU A 127 26.41 -9.48 33.84
CA LEU A 127 25.67 -10.11 34.95
C LEU A 127 26.47 -11.24 35.62
N VAL A 128 27.12 -12.09 34.82
CA VAL A 128 27.95 -13.19 35.33
C VAL A 128 29.15 -12.64 36.11
N VAL A 129 29.89 -11.68 35.54
CA VAL A 129 31.02 -11.04 36.22
C VAL A 129 30.56 -10.32 37.49
N GLY A 130 29.42 -9.62 37.44
CA GLY A 130 28.83 -8.97 38.61
C GLY A 130 28.50 -9.97 39.74
N LEU A 131 27.88 -11.11 39.41
CA LEU A 131 27.58 -12.17 40.38
C LEU A 131 28.86 -12.72 41.02
N PHE A 132 29.89 -13.02 40.23
CA PHE A 132 31.17 -13.46 40.77
C PHE A 132 31.83 -12.40 41.66
N GLY A 133 31.78 -11.13 41.27
CA GLY A 133 32.29 -10.03 42.08
C GLY A 133 31.59 -9.92 43.44
N VAL A 134 30.26 -10.04 43.47
CA VAL A 134 29.48 -10.05 44.72
C VAL A 134 29.81 -11.27 45.58
N LEU A 135 29.90 -12.46 44.99
CA LEU A 135 30.27 -13.68 45.72
C LEU A 135 31.66 -13.55 46.36
N ILE A 136 32.66 -13.06 45.61
CA ILE A 136 34.01 -12.83 46.14
C ILE A 136 33.97 -11.82 47.29
N LEU A 137 33.25 -10.71 47.14
CA LEU A 137 33.09 -9.70 48.19
C LEU A 137 32.49 -10.30 49.47
N VAL A 138 31.43 -11.09 49.34
CA VAL A 138 30.79 -11.78 50.48
C VAL A 138 31.76 -12.76 51.13
N CYS A 139 32.49 -13.56 50.36
CA CYS A 139 33.50 -14.48 50.89
C CYS A 139 34.58 -13.74 51.69
N VAL A 140 35.09 -12.62 51.17
CA VAL A 140 36.07 -11.78 51.87
C VAL A 140 35.49 -11.24 53.18
N LEU A 141 34.26 -10.72 53.16
CA LEU A 141 33.59 -10.21 54.35
C LEU A 141 33.41 -11.30 55.41
N VAL A 142 32.97 -12.51 55.02
CA VAL A 142 32.82 -13.65 55.94
C VAL A 142 34.17 -14.01 56.56
N VAL A 143 35.24 -14.12 55.77
CA VAL A 143 36.59 -14.43 56.27
C VAL A 143 37.08 -13.38 57.26
N VAL A 144 36.85 -12.10 56.97
CA VAL A 144 37.21 -10.99 57.87
C VAL A 144 36.38 -11.03 59.16
N LEU A 145 35.08 -11.33 59.08
CA LEU A 145 34.21 -11.43 60.26
C LEU A 145 34.48 -12.68 61.11
N MET A 146 35.08 -13.72 60.52
CA MET A 146 35.49 -14.94 61.23
C MET A 146 36.87 -14.84 61.89
N LYS A 147 37.57 -13.72 61.72
CA LYS A 147 38.93 -13.50 62.23
C LYS A 147 38.96 -12.51 63.37
#